data_AF-A0A7I8WNJ5-F1
#
_entry.id   AF-A0A7I8WNJ5-F1
#
_cell.length_a   1.000
_cell.length_b   1.000
_cell.length_c   1.000
_cell.angle_alpha   90.00
_cell.angle_beta   90.00
_cell.angle_gamma   90.00
#
_symmetry.space_group_name_H-M   'P 1'
#
loop_
_entity.id
_entity.type
_entity.pdbx_description
1 polymer ?
#
loop_
_entity_poly.entity_id
_entity_poly.type
_entity_poly.pdbx_seq_one_letter_code
_entity_poly.pdbx_strand_id
1 'polypeptide(L)'
;MRGFVLLCLVLAVVDASGDKKGSLAEIVRKILLVTKDAGWPYHQDAVESYTEYLKNLLDTISKRGGIDIAQKIKEQDNNVLNIKENNPRGPEFDKVVSTAKEILDKLVPKAHANEELDLRTSYALLKILSKNEVNDRIRGNLKKMNQKFGRFLNEIIIYKDVGKKKQIYSIMDDVENLLDVLSGPKMTEKQYREAVKKIEEKLGKKKQ
;
A
#
# COMPACT_ATOMS: atom_id res chain seq x y z
N MET A 1 17.37 -4.05 5.12
CA MET A 1 16.67 -4.04 3.81
C MET A 1 15.32 -4.71 3.98
N ARG A 2 14.26 -4.15 3.37
CA ARG A 2 12.91 -4.71 3.16
C ARG A 2 11.87 -4.32 4.20
N GLY A 3 10.96 -3.45 3.78
CA GLY A 3 9.86 -2.96 4.59
C GLY A 3 9.05 -1.81 3.97
N PHE A 4 8.54 -1.98 2.73
CA PHE A 4 7.74 -1.02 1.96
C PHE A 4 6.22 -1.28 1.98
N VAL A 5 5.43 -0.54 2.76
CA VAL A 5 3.96 -0.71 2.76
C VAL A 5 3.17 0.60 2.99
N LEU A 6 3.80 1.76 3.21
CA LEU A 6 3.06 2.99 3.51
C LEU A 6 3.29 3.97 2.38
N LEU A 7 2.44 3.83 1.37
CA LEU A 7 1.77 5.02 0.90
C LEU A 7 2.70 6.08 0.29
N CYS A 8 3.61 5.64 -0.56
CA CYS A 8 3.58 6.29 -1.87
C CYS A 8 2.18 5.95 -2.38
N LEU A 9 1.20 6.83 -2.19
CA LEU A 9 0.89 7.69 -3.31
C LEU A 9 0.89 6.81 -4.55
N VAL A 10 -0.23 6.17 -4.80
CA VAL A 10 -1.05 6.74 -5.85
C VAL A 10 -0.38 7.99 -6.41
N LEU A 11 0.32 7.80 -7.51
CA LEU A 11 0.59 8.83 -8.50
C LEU A 11 0.97 10.21 -7.96
N ALA A 12 2.10 10.31 -7.31
CA ALA A 12 2.61 11.63 -7.06
C ALA A 12 4.12 11.70 -7.23
N VAL A 13 4.54 11.74 -8.50
CA VAL A 13 5.84 12.25 -8.94
C VAL A 13 5.72 12.83 -10.36
N VAL A 14 5.40 14.12 -10.41
CA VAL A 14 5.86 15.14 -11.36
C VAL A 14 6.70 14.61 -12.53
N ASP A 15 6.18 14.69 -13.76
CA ASP A 15 6.79 15.58 -14.77
C ASP A 15 5.81 15.94 -15.90
N ALA A 16 5.46 17.24 -16.00
CA ALA A 16 4.79 17.84 -17.17
C ALA A 16 4.69 19.39 -17.13
N SER A 17 5.15 20.06 -16.07
CA SER A 17 5.28 21.53 -16.09
C SER A 17 6.45 21.92 -15.20
N GLY A 18 7.46 22.56 -15.78
CA GLY A 18 8.74 22.87 -15.13
C GLY A 18 8.66 23.81 -13.94
N ASP A 19 8.12 23.36 -12.80
CA ASP A 19 8.17 24.12 -11.56
C ASP A 19 8.39 23.22 -10.31
N LYS A 20 9.60 23.36 -9.76
CA LYS A 20 10.06 23.22 -8.37
C LYS A 20 10.13 21.83 -7.71
N LYS A 21 11.36 21.51 -7.28
CA LYS A 21 11.72 20.57 -6.18
C LYS A 21 10.84 20.66 -4.91
N GLY A 22 10.04 21.72 -4.74
CA GLY A 22 9.14 21.90 -3.61
C GLY A 22 7.87 21.04 -3.63
N SER A 23 7.38 20.60 -4.80
CA SER A 23 6.15 19.79 -4.88
C SER A 23 6.37 18.36 -4.39
N LEU A 24 7.45 17.70 -4.83
CA LEU A 24 7.83 16.36 -4.36
C LEU A 24 8.13 16.34 -2.86
N ALA A 25 8.86 17.34 -2.35
CA ALA A 25 9.16 17.45 -0.93
C ALA A 25 7.88 17.57 -0.08
N GLU A 26 6.91 18.35 -0.55
CA GLU A 26 5.62 18.51 0.12
C GLU A 26 4.77 17.24 0.06
N ILE A 27 4.73 16.58 -1.10
CA ILE A 27 4.10 15.28 -1.29
C ILE A 27 4.66 14.25 -0.29
N VAL A 28 5.99 14.13 -0.21
CA VAL A 28 6.70 13.25 0.74
C VAL A 28 6.35 13.61 2.18
N ARG A 29 6.31 14.90 2.52
CA ARG A 29 5.91 15.37 3.85
C ARG A 29 4.47 14.96 4.21
N LYS A 30 3.51 15.11 3.29
CA LYS A 30 2.11 14.71 3.49
C LYS A 30 1.98 13.21 3.75
N ILE A 31 2.74 12.38 3.03
CA ILE A 31 2.80 10.94 3.32
C ILE A 31 3.30 10.70 4.73
N LEU A 32 4.43 11.32 5.10
CA LEU A 32 5.02 11.12 6.42
C LEU A 32 4.02 11.48 7.54
N LEU A 33 3.17 12.49 7.34
CA LEU A 33 2.07 12.77 8.26
C LEU A 33 1.05 11.62 8.36
N VAL A 34 0.60 11.07 7.23
CA VAL A 34 -0.30 9.90 7.19
C VAL A 34 0.32 8.70 7.89
N THR A 35 1.58 8.40 7.59
CA THR A 35 2.34 7.26 8.15
C THR A 35 2.39 7.33 9.68
N LYS A 36 2.70 8.53 10.18
CA LYS A 36 2.87 8.81 11.59
C LYS A 36 1.52 8.75 12.31
N ASP A 37 0.47 9.35 11.75
CA ASP A 37 -0.89 9.29 12.30
C ASP A 37 -1.45 7.86 12.30
N ALA A 38 -0.98 6.99 11.39
CA ALA A 38 -1.36 5.58 11.37
C ALA A 38 -0.66 4.73 12.44
N GLY A 39 0.36 5.25 13.13
CA GLY A 39 1.19 4.50 14.07
C GLY A 39 2.26 3.64 13.39
N TRP A 40 2.73 4.08 12.21
CA TRP A 40 3.71 3.34 11.44
C TRP A 40 4.71 4.29 10.75
N PRO A 41 5.67 4.84 11.51
CA PRO A 41 6.55 5.92 11.04
C PRO A 41 7.67 5.43 10.10
N TYR A 42 8.14 6.34 9.25
CA TYR A 42 9.16 6.10 8.21
C TYR A 42 10.22 7.20 8.12
N HIS A 43 11.35 6.88 7.47
CA HIS A 43 12.37 7.84 7.08
C HIS A 43 12.13 8.38 5.67
N GLN A 44 12.46 9.66 5.44
CA GLN A 44 12.26 10.37 4.18
C GLN A 44 12.91 9.66 2.98
N ASP A 45 14.18 9.26 3.10
CA ASP A 45 14.93 8.62 2.00
C ASP A 45 14.27 7.33 1.50
N ALA A 46 13.64 6.57 2.42
CA ALA A 46 12.92 5.35 2.08
C ALA A 46 11.63 5.65 1.31
N VAL A 47 10.98 6.79 1.57
CA VAL A 47 9.80 7.22 0.84
C VAL A 47 10.20 7.66 -0.57
N GLU A 48 11.24 8.47 -0.71
CA GLU A 48 11.70 8.99 -2.00
C GLU A 48 12.08 7.88 -2.99
N SER A 49 13.00 6.99 -2.59
CA SER A 49 13.55 5.95 -3.47
C SER A 49 12.47 5.05 -4.08
N TYR A 50 11.46 4.70 -3.30
CA TYR A 50 10.40 3.83 -3.80
C TYR A 50 9.28 4.58 -4.53
N THR A 51 9.07 5.86 -4.24
CA THR A 51 8.11 6.67 -5.03
C THR A 51 8.59 6.72 -6.49
N GLU A 52 9.89 6.88 -6.69
CA GLU A 52 10.52 6.79 -8.02
C GLU A 52 10.37 5.40 -8.66
N TYR A 53 10.61 4.32 -7.89
CA TYR A 53 10.40 2.95 -8.38
C TYR A 53 8.97 2.73 -8.90
N LEU A 54 7.95 3.15 -8.13
CA LEU A 54 6.56 3.00 -8.54
C LEU A 54 6.22 3.87 -9.75
N LYS A 55 6.75 5.10 -9.84
CA LYS A 55 6.58 5.94 -11.05
C LYS A 55 7.03 5.19 -12.29
N ASN A 56 8.24 4.64 -12.26
CA ASN A 56 8.81 3.91 -13.38
C ASN A 56 8.01 2.64 -13.70
N LEU A 57 7.50 1.94 -12.68
CA LEU A 57 6.63 0.79 -12.85
C LEU A 57 5.32 1.17 -13.56
N LEU A 58 4.63 2.22 -13.08
CA LEU A 58 3.35 2.66 -13.64
C LEU A 58 3.51 3.14 -15.09
N ASP A 59 4.56 3.91 -15.38
CA ASP A 59 4.89 4.36 -16.74
C ASP A 59 5.20 3.18 -17.67
N THR A 60 5.94 2.19 -17.18
CA THR A 60 6.24 0.97 -17.95
C THR A 60 4.97 0.21 -18.32
N ILE A 61 4.08 -0.03 -17.35
CA ILE A 61 2.82 -0.74 -17.59
C ILE A 61 1.89 0.09 -18.50
N SER A 62 1.80 1.40 -18.27
CA SER A 62 1.02 2.35 -19.07
C SER A 62 1.45 2.34 -20.53
N LYS A 63 2.75 2.51 -20.81
CA LYS A 63 3.34 2.46 -22.16
C LYS A 63 3.11 1.11 -22.83
N ARG A 64 3.39 0.01 -22.12
CA ARG A 64 3.17 -1.35 -22.65
C ARG A 64 1.70 -1.63 -22.94
N GLY A 65 0.80 -1.13 -22.11
CA GLY A 65 -0.63 -1.34 -22.22
C GLY A 65 -1.36 -0.36 -23.15
N GLY A 66 -0.70 0.69 -23.63
CA GLY A 66 -1.34 1.79 -24.35
C GLY A 66 -2.40 2.53 -23.52
N ILE A 67 -2.23 2.61 -22.20
CA ILE A 67 -3.20 3.21 -21.27
C ILE A 67 -2.72 4.60 -20.87
N ASP A 68 -3.51 5.62 -21.13
CA ASP A 68 -3.25 6.94 -20.57
C ASP A 68 -3.69 7.00 -19.09
N ILE A 69 -2.70 7.19 -18.21
CA ILE A 69 -2.89 7.42 -16.77
C ILE A 69 -2.39 8.80 -16.34
N ALA A 70 -1.85 9.62 -17.23
CA ALA A 70 -1.17 10.87 -16.87
C ALA A 70 -2.12 11.86 -16.17
N GLN A 71 -3.36 11.98 -16.68
CA GLN A 71 -4.37 12.81 -16.04
C GLN A 71 -4.72 12.31 -14.63
N LYS A 72 -4.88 11.00 -14.47
CA LYS A 72 -5.13 10.41 -13.15
C LYS A 72 -3.94 10.69 -12.23
N ILE A 73 -2.71 10.60 -12.75
CA ILE A 73 -1.49 10.91 -12.00
C ILE A 73 -1.52 12.30 -11.42
N LYS A 74 -1.85 13.29 -12.25
CA LYS A 74 -1.99 14.67 -11.79
C LYS A 74 -3.14 14.88 -10.80
N GLU A 75 -4.29 14.22 -11.00
CA GLU A 75 -5.43 14.31 -10.09
C GLU A 75 -5.04 13.87 -8.67
N GLN A 76 -4.26 12.82 -8.62
CA GLN A 76 -3.83 12.24 -7.38
C GLN A 76 -2.73 13.03 -6.67
N ASP A 77 -1.75 13.56 -7.39
CA ASP A 77 -0.80 14.56 -6.87
C ASP A 77 -1.58 15.64 -6.09
N ASN A 78 -2.63 16.17 -6.71
CA ASN A 78 -3.49 17.17 -6.08
C ASN A 78 -4.23 16.63 -4.86
N ASN A 79 -4.80 15.42 -4.92
CA ASN A 79 -5.48 14.81 -3.77
C ASN A 79 -4.57 14.71 -2.54
N VAL A 80 -3.28 14.45 -2.77
CA VAL A 80 -2.28 14.28 -1.71
C VAL A 80 -1.88 15.61 -1.11
N LEU A 81 -1.59 16.59 -1.98
CA LEU A 81 -1.28 17.96 -1.55
C LEU A 81 -2.43 18.57 -0.72
N ASN A 82 -3.67 18.16 -1.00
CA ASN A 82 -4.86 18.59 -0.29
C ASN A 82 -5.11 17.86 1.04
N ILE A 83 -4.28 16.90 1.45
CA ILE A 83 -4.41 16.24 2.76
C ILE A 83 -4.22 17.27 3.88
N LYS A 84 -5.20 17.32 4.78
CA LYS A 84 -5.17 18.20 5.95
C LYS A 84 -4.22 17.66 7.02
N GLU A 85 -3.34 18.53 7.54
CA GLU A 85 -2.33 18.12 8.51
C GLU A 85 -2.91 17.71 9.87
N ASN A 86 -4.03 18.32 10.26
CA ASN A 86 -4.75 18.01 11.49
C ASN A 86 -5.66 16.78 11.38
N ASN A 87 -5.89 16.27 10.17
CA ASN A 87 -6.59 15.01 9.95
C ASN A 87 -6.03 14.25 8.74
N PRO A 88 -4.77 13.75 8.82
CA PRO A 88 -4.07 13.22 7.65
C PRO A 88 -4.75 12.02 6.99
N ARG A 89 -5.55 11.27 7.75
CA ARG A 89 -6.27 10.06 7.30
C ARG A 89 -7.78 10.27 7.18
N GLY A 90 -8.21 11.53 7.05
CA GLY A 90 -9.60 11.96 6.95
C GLY A 90 -10.20 11.84 5.53
N PRO A 91 -11.33 12.51 5.27
CA PRO A 91 -12.03 12.41 3.98
C PRO A 91 -11.19 12.78 2.75
N GLU A 92 -10.24 13.71 2.88
CA GLU A 92 -9.31 14.07 1.80
C GLU A 92 -8.40 12.89 1.43
N PHE A 93 -8.05 12.05 2.40
CA PHE A 93 -7.27 10.85 2.19
C PHE A 93 -8.08 9.73 1.51
N ASP A 94 -9.39 9.67 1.72
CA ASP A 94 -10.23 8.69 1.01
C ASP A 94 -10.27 8.95 -0.50
N LYS A 95 -10.12 10.21 -0.93
CA LYS A 95 -9.94 10.54 -2.36
C LYS A 95 -8.66 9.96 -2.92
N VAL A 96 -7.57 10.00 -2.15
CA VAL A 96 -6.30 9.35 -2.49
C VAL A 96 -6.52 7.85 -2.69
N VAL A 97 -7.20 7.18 -1.76
CA VAL A 97 -7.50 5.74 -1.89
C VAL A 97 -8.39 5.43 -3.10
N SER A 98 -9.41 6.25 -3.36
CA SER A 98 -10.35 6.05 -4.46
C SER A 98 -9.67 6.17 -5.81
N THR A 99 -8.97 7.29 -6.06
CA THR A 99 -8.25 7.50 -7.31
C THR A 99 -7.24 6.36 -7.52
N ALA A 100 -6.59 5.85 -6.46
CA ALA A 100 -5.68 4.70 -6.54
C ALA A 100 -6.27 3.44 -7.11
N LYS A 101 -7.48 3.15 -6.67
CA LYS A 101 -8.21 1.99 -7.12
C LYS A 101 -8.44 2.09 -8.63
N GLU A 102 -8.76 3.28 -9.13
CA GLU A 102 -8.99 3.50 -10.55
C GLU A 102 -7.73 3.25 -11.41
N ILE A 103 -6.53 3.65 -10.96
CA ILE A 103 -5.30 3.31 -11.70
C ILE A 103 -4.99 1.83 -11.59
N LEU A 104 -5.10 1.28 -10.38
CA LEU A 104 -4.88 -0.15 -10.15
C LEU A 104 -5.74 -0.97 -11.13
N ASP A 105 -7.03 -0.67 -11.21
CA ASP A 105 -7.99 -1.38 -12.06
C ASP A 105 -7.69 -1.25 -13.54
N LYS A 106 -7.10 -0.12 -13.96
CA LYS A 106 -6.63 0.06 -15.34
C LYS A 106 -5.34 -0.72 -15.62
N LEU A 107 -4.39 -0.72 -14.68
CA LEU A 107 -3.04 -1.25 -14.92
C LEU A 107 -2.91 -2.75 -14.65
N VAL A 108 -3.60 -3.30 -13.65
CA VAL A 108 -3.53 -4.74 -13.31
C VAL A 108 -3.80 -5.64 -14.52
N PRO A 109 -4.82 -5.40 -15.36
CA PRO A 109 -5.06 -6.20 -16.55
C PRO A 109 -3.93 -6.20 -17.59
N LYS A 110 -2.98 -5.25 -17.49
CA LYS A 110 -1.82 -5.11 -18.38
C LYS A 110 -0.50 -5.41 -17.68
N ALA A 111 -0.52 -5.68 -16.38
CA ALA A 111 0.65 -5.94 -15.56
C ALA A 111 1.11 -7.40 -15.74
N HIS A 112 2.42 -7.63 -15.68
CA HIS A 112 2.95 -8.98 -15.46
C HIS A 112 2.73 -9.39 -13.99
N ALA A 113 2.75 -10.68 -13.69
CA ALA A 113 2.42 -11.20 -12.36
C ALA A 113 3.27 -10.60 -11.22
N ASN A 114 4.55 -10.30 -11.48
CA ASN A 114 5.42 -9.63 -10.50
C ASN A 114 5.03 -8.17 -10.25
N GLU A 115 4.60 -7.47 -11.30
CA GLU A 115 4.17 -6.08 -11.23
C GLU A 115 2.78 -5.98 -10.59
N GLU A 116 1.87 -6.89 -10.94
CA GLU A 116 0.55 -7.03 -10.30
C GLU A 116 0.71 -7.21 -8.79
N LEU A 117 1.62 -8.11 -8.37
CA LEU A 117 1.91 -8.31 -6.94
C LEU A 117 2.35 -7.01 -6.27
N ASP A 118 3.24 -6.23 -6.89
CA ASP A 118 3.68 -4.94 -6.33
C ASP A 118 2.51 -3.93 -6.26
N LEU A 119 1.67 -3.87 -7.30
CA LEU A 119 0.52 -2.96 -7.37
C LEU A 119 -0.57 -3.30 -6.35
N ARG A 120 -1.02 -4.57 -6.30
CA ARG A 120 -2.06 -5.02 -5.37
C ARG A 120 -1.60 -4.92 -3.93
N THR A 121 -0.34 -5.28 -3.66
CA THR A 121 0.26 -5.08 -2.34
C THR A 121 0.17 -3.60 -2.00
N SER A 122 0.76 -2.71 -2.80
CA SER A 122 0.76 -1.26 -2.55
C SER A 122 -0.64 -0.69 -2.27
N TYR A 123 -1.64 -1.10 -3.04
CA TYR A 123 -3.02 -0.65 -2.85
C TYR A 123 -3.67 -1.16 -1.57
N ALA A 124 -3.52 -2.46 -1.23
CA ALA A 124 -4.11 -3.03 -0.02
C ALA A 124 -3.72 -2.24 1.23
N LEU A 125 -2.51 -1.72 1.23
CA LEU A 125 -1.90 -1.09 2.36
C LEU A 125 -2.29 0.36 2.50
N LEU A 126 -2.29 1.05 1.36
CA LEU A 126 -2.93 2.35 1.20
C LEU A 126 -4.36 2.31 1.77
N LYS A 127 -5.14 1.31 1.35
CA LYS A 127 -6.52 1.12 1.78
C LYS A 127 -6.62 0.95 3.30
N ILE A 128 -5.75 0.15 3.94
CA ILE A 128 -5.78 -0.12 5.39
C ILE A 128 -5.47 1.13 6.25
N LEU A 129 -4.88 2.16 5.65
CA LEU A 129 -4.52 3.37 6.39
C LEU A 129 -5.71 4.32 6.58
N SER A 130 -6.70 4.29 5.69
CA SER A 130 -7.92 5.11 5.81
C SER A 130 -8.59 4.91 7.16
N LYS A 131 -9.15 5.99 7.73
CA LYS A 131 -9.99 5.91 8.92
C LYS A 131 -11.41 5.51 8.51
N ASN A 132 -11.76 4.26 8.73
CA ASN A 132 -13.11 3.74 8.56
C ASN A 132 -13.33 2.55 9.49
N GLU A 133 -14.60 2.14 9.67
CA GLU A 133 -14.94 1.07 10.60
C GLU A 133 -14.22 -0.26 10.31
N VAL A 134 -14.02 -0.59 9.03
CA VAL A 134 -13.38 -1.83 8.61
C VAL A 134 -11.91 -1.84 9.06
N ASN A 135 -11.18 -0.77 8.79
CA ASN A 135 -9.78 -0.64 9.17
C ASN A 135 -9.58 -0.47 10.69
N ASP A 136 -10.53 0.19 11.36
CA ASP A 136 -10.54 0.30 12.81
C ASP A 136 -10.77 -1.07 13.47
N ARG A 137 -11.62 -1.92 12.88
CA ARG A 137 -11.76 -3.33 13.29
C ARG A 137 -10.47 -4.11 13.10
N ILE A 138 -9.80 -4.00 11.94
CA ILE A 138 -8.49 -4.62 11.70
C ILE A 138 -7.51 -4.22 12.80
N ARG A 139 -7.36 -2.91 13.06
CA ARG A 139 -6.46 -2.38 14.10
C ARG A 139 -6.83 -2.90 15.50
N GLY A 140 -8.11 -2.87 15.85
CA GLY A 140 -8.61 -3.35 17.14
C GLY A 140 -8.38 -4.85 17.33
N ASN A 141 -8.58 -5.63 16.29
CA ASN A 141 -8.37 -7.08 16.29
C ASN A 141 -6.88 -7.44 16.38
N LEU A 142 -5.99 -6.75 15.66
CA LEU A 142 -4.54 -6.89 15.84
C LEU A 142 -4.11 -6.57 17.28
N LYS A 143 -4.65 -5.49 17.87
CA LYS A 143 -4.36 -5.12 19.26
C LYS A 143 -4.78 -6.20 20.25
N LYS A 144 -5.95 -6.84 20.07
CA LYS A 144 -6.41 -7.96 20.92
C LYS A 144 -5.45 -9.14 20.90
N MET A 145 -4.76 -9.37 19.78
CA MET A 145 -3.76 -10.43 19.60
C MET A 145 -2.33 -9.99 19.98
N ASN A 146 -2.19 -8.86 20.66
CA ASN A 146 -0.90 -8.24 21.00
C ASN A 146 0.01 -7.98 19.78
N GLN A 147 -0.60 -7.74 18.61
CA GLN A 147 0.11 -7.38 17.38
C GLN A 147 0.12 -5.87 17.19
N LYS A 148 1.31 -5.32 16.93
CA LYS A 148 1.46 -3.91 16.58
C LYS A 148 1.10 -3.70 15.11
N PHE A 149 0.22 -2.75 14.83
CA PHE A 149 -0.24 -2.44 13.47
C PHE A 149 0.91 -2.23 12.47
N GLY A 150 1.89 -1.37 12.80
CA GLY A 150 3.05 -1.17 11.92
C GLY A 150 3.92 -2.43 11.72
N ARG A 151 3.98 -3.33 12.70
CA ARG A 151 4.69 -4.61 12.56
C ARG A 151 3.95 -5.55 11.61
N PHE A 152 2.63 -5.64 11.75
CA PHE A 152 1.78 -6.41 10.83
C PHE A 152 1.92 -5.92 9.39
N LEU A 153 1.90 -4.59 9.19
CA LEU A 153 2.13 -3.99 7.90
C LEU A 153 3.53 -4.33 7.34
N ASN A 154 4.57 -4.31 8.18
CA ASN A 154 5.90 -4.82 7.83
C ASN A 154 5.93 -6.30 7.40
N GLU A 155 5.12 -7.14 8.03
CA GLU A 155 5.03 -8.56 7.68
C GLU A 155 4.42 -8.77 6.28
N ILE A 156 3.42 -7.98 5.88
CA ILE A 156 2.87 -8.02 4.51
C ILE A 156 3.96 -7.73 3.46
N ILE A 157 4.87 -6.78 3.74
CA ILE A 157 6.03 -6.45 2.87
C ILE A 157 6.88 -7.68 2.69
N ILE A 158 7.22 -8.32 3.81
CA ILE A 158 8.10 -9.48 3.84
C ILE A 158 7.44 -10.61 3.03
N TYR A 159 6.13 -10.82 3.16
CA TYR A 159 5.40 -11.80 2.36
C TYR A 159 5.50 -11.51 0.86
N LYS A 160 5.28 -10.26 0.44
CA LYS A 160 5.44 -9.83 -0.95
C LYS A 160 6.88 -10.03 -1.44
N ASP A 161 7.89 -9.59 -0.69
CA ASP A 161 9.30 -9.70 -1.10
C ASP A 161 9.77 -11.15 -1.21
N VAL A 162 9.37 -12.00 -0.26
CA VAL A 162 9.69 -13.44 -0.31
C VAL A 162 8.91 -14.12 -1.44
N GLY A 163 7.63 -13.78 -1.62
CA GLY A 163 6.80 -14.26 -2.73
C GLY A 163 7.44 -13.92 -4.07
N LYS A 164 7.85 -12.66 -4.28
CA LYS A 164 8.55 -12.20 -5.49
C LYS A 164 9.85 -12.96 -5.72
N LYS A 165 10.68 -13.14 -4.68
CA LYS A 165 11.94 -13.91 -4.77
C LYS A 165 11.71 -15.36 -5.17
N LYS A 166 10.60 -15.97 -4.71
CA LYS A 166 10.23 -17.35 -5.00
C LYS A 166 9.31 -17.51 -6.22
N GLN A 167 8.99 -16.41 -6.90
CA GLN A 167 8.02 -16.38 -8.02
C GLN A 167 6.62 -16.89 -7.64
N ILE A 168 6.22 -16.67 -6.38
CA ILE A 168 4.90 -17.01 -5.83
C ILE A 168 4.04 -15.75 -5.83
N TYR A 169 3.53 -15.37 -7.00
CA TYR A 169 2.79 -14.12 -7.17
C TYR A 169 1.38 -14.16 -6.57
N SER A 170 0.78 -15.35 -6.49
CA SER A 170 -0.51 -15.58 -5.83
C SER A 170 -0.48 -15.46 -4.31
N ILE A 171 0.64 -15.03 -3.71
CA ILE A 171 0.69 -14.76 -2.27
C ILE A 171 -0.27 -13.64 -1.86
N MET A 172 -0.58 -12.72 -2.79
CA MET A 172 -1.46 -11.60 -2.50
C MET A 172 -2.89 -12.04 -2.20
N ASP A 173 -3.39 -13.10 -2.84
CA ASP A 173 -4.74 -13.63 -2.56
C ASP A 173 -4.86 -14.09 -1.10
N ASP A 174 -3.80 -14.68 -0.55
CA ASP A 174 -3.75 -15.11 0.84
C ASP A 174 -3.59 -13.92 1.81
N VAL A 175 -2.88 -12.86 1.40
CA VAL A 175 -2.79 -11.60 2.15
C VAL A 175 -4.15 -10.88 2.20
N GLU A 176 -4.86 -10.79 1.08
CA GLU A 176 -6.20 -10.19 1.03
C GLU A 176 -7.18 -10.97 1.92
N ASN A 177 -7.13 -12.31 1.87
CA ASN A 177 -7.93 -13.15 2.76
C ASN A 177 -7.58 -12.95 4.24
N LEU A 178 -6.30 -12.74 4.59
CA LEU A 178 -5.90 -12.39 5.96
C LEU A 178 -6.50 -11.05 6.41
N LEU A 179 -6.55 -10.05 5.52
CA LEU A 179 -7.17 -8.76 5.81
C LEU A 179 -8.69 -8.89 5.99
N ASP A 180 -9.34 -9.72 5.18
CA ASP A 180 -10.76 -10.01 5.30
C ASP A 180 -11.07 -10.69 6.65
N VAL A 181 -10.27 -11.68 7.06
CA VAL A 181 -10.37 -12.30 8.39
C VAL A 181 -10.24 -11.25 9.49
N LEU A 182 -9.23 -10.38 9.42
CA LEU A 182 -9.00 -9.32 10.40
C LEU A 182 -10.13 -8.29 10.46
N SER A 183 -10.83 -8.06 9.34
CA SER A 183 -11.97 -7.14 9.27
C SER A 183 -13.25 -7.69 9.92
N GLY A 184 -13.30 -9.01 10.15
CA GLY A 184 -14.46 -9.70 10.68
C GLY A 184 -14.83 -9.26 12.11
N PRO A 185 -16.12 -9.00 12.41
CA PRO A 185 -16.56 -8.54 13.73
C PRO A 185 -16.41 -9.61 14.83
N LYS A 186 -16.34 -10.90 14.45
CA LYS A 186 -16.20 -12.05 15.35
C LYS A 186 -14.90 -12.84 15.08
N MET A 187 -13.87 -12.17 14.59
CA MET A 187 -12.57 -12.80 14.32
C MET A 187 -12.00 -13.44 15.60
N THR A 188 -11.53 -14.69 15.47
CA THR A 188 -10.84 -15.43 16.53
C THR A 188 -9.35 -15.56 16.24
N GLU A 189 -8.53 -15.63 17.29
CA GLU A 189 -7.08 -15.81 17.13
C GLU A 189 -6.72 -17.06 16.31
N LYS A 190 -7.52 -18.13 16.44
CA LYS A 190 -7.37 -19.34 15.61
C LYS A 190 -7.49 -19.04 14.12
N GLN A 191 -8.52 -18.30 13.71
CA GLN A 191 -8.72 -17.92 12.29
C GLN A 191 -7.56 -17.06 11.78
N TYR A 192 -7.09 -16.10 12.58
CA TYR A 192 -5.93 -15.29 12.22
C TYR A 192 -4.68 -16.16 12.02
N ARG A 193 -4.38 -17.04 12.98
CA ARG A 193 -3.21 -17.94 12.92
C ARG A 193 -3.29 -18.91 11.75
N GLU A 194 -4.47 -19.42 11.41
CA GLU A 194 -4.68 -20.28 10.23
C GLU A 194 -4.42 -19.51 8.92
N ALA A 195 -4.92 -18.28 8.81
CA ALA A 195 -4.66 -17.43 7.64
C ALA A 195 -3.17 -17.09 7.50
N VAL A 196 -2.48 -16.71 8.58
CA VAL A 196 -1.03 -16.48 8.59
C VAL A 196 -0.27 -17.76 8.21
N LYS A 197 -0.64 -18.90 8.79
CA LYS A 197 -0.01 -20.19 8.51
C LYS A 197 -0.08 -20.54 7.03
N LYS A 198 -1.22 -20.31 6.37
CA LYS A 198 -1.39 -20.54 4.93
C LYS A 198 -0.37 -19.75 4.10
N ILE A 199 -0.17 -18.47 4.43
CA ILE A 199 0.84 -17.62 3.80
C ILE A 199 2.24 -18.19 4.05
N GLU A 200 2.57 -18.53 5.30
CA GLU A 200 3.91 -19.01 5.67
C GLU A 200 4.28 -20.36 5.03
N GLU A 201 3.33 -21.28 4.97
CA GLU A 201 3.48 -22.57 4.30
C GLU A 201 3.73 -22.38 2.80
N LYS A 202 2.96 -21.50 2.15
CA LYS A 202 3.14 -21.17 0.75
C LYS A 202 4.51 -20.54 0.48
N LEU A 203 4.97 -19.68 1.39
CA LEU A 203 6.31 -19.10 1.35
C LEU A 203 7.42 -20.07 1.78
N GLY A 204 7.11 -21.32 2.13
CA GLY A 204 8.09 -22.33 2.53
C GLY A 204 8.82 -22.00 3.82
N LYS A 205 8.23 -21.21 4.73
CA LYS A 205 8.69 -21.12 6.12
C LYS A 205 8.22 -22.39 6.84
N LYS A 206 9.12 -23.36 7.02
CA LYS A 206 8.84 -24.50 7.90
C LYS A 206 8.81 -24.02 9.35
N LYS A 207 7.92 -24.59 10.16
CA LYS A 207 7.87 -24.42 11.62
C LYS A 207 9.29 -24.53 12.20
N GLN A 208 9.71 -23.53 12.97
CA GLN A 208 10.59 -23.78 14.11
C GLN A 208 9.73 -24.36 15.24
#